data_AF-A0A975LHJ0-F1
#
_entry.id   AF-A0A975LHJ0-F1
#
_cell.length_a   1.000
_cell.length_b   1.000
_cell.length_c   1.000
_cell.angle_alpha   90.00
_cell.angle_beta   90.00
_cell.angle_gamma   90.00
#
_symmetry.space_group_name_H-M   'P 1'
#
loop_
_entity.id
_entity.type
_entity.pdbx_description
1 polymer ?
#
loop_
_entity_poly.entity_id
_entity_poly.type
_entity_poly.pdbx_seq_one_letter_code
_entity_poly.pdbx_strand_id
1 'polypeptide(L)'
;MNKSIKKQINFSILYIILGIVFLTLMFIFDFHPVFIGLSAAFLPTGILLLITYAIGNKNKDFVKKVENKEDERGVMINDKAGYYAFWTTFWLVFALFSLHYFIDFTLVFLFLLLILSMSVIYFFYLIHFNRKF
;
A
#
# COMPACT_ATOMS: atom_id res chain seq x y z
N MET A 1 11.58 16.02 17.59
CA MET A 1 11.00 15.37 16.38
C MET A 1 9.52 15.16 16.64
N ASN A 2 8.67 15.59 15.71
CA ASN A 2 7.21 15.50 15.86
C ASN A 2 6.75 14.04 16.06
N LYS A 3 5.73 13.82 16.90
CA LYS A 3 5.18 12.49 17.23
C LYS A 3 4.63 11.77 15.99
N SER A 4 3.93 12.48 15.11
CA SER A 4 3.38 11.94 13.85
C SER A 4 4.49 11.47 12.90
N ILE A 5 5.53 12.27 12.74
CA ILE A 5 6.72 11.93 11.92
C ILE A 5 7.49 10.75 12.53
N LYS A 6 7.66 10.72 13.86
CA LYS A 6 8.31 9.61 14.55
C LYS A 6 7.57 8.28 14.31
N LYS A 7 6.23 8.31 14.34
CA LYS A 7 5.39 7.15 14.02
C LYS A 7 5.62 6.67 12.59
N GLN A 8 5.65 7.57 11.62
CA GLN A 8 5.90 7.23 10.22
C GLN A 8 7.32 6.67 9.98
N ILE A 9 8.33 7.19 10.67
CA ILE A 9 9.70 6.63 10.64
C ILE A 9 9.71 5.21 11.22
N ASN A 10 9.01 4.96 12.34
CA ASN A 10 8.90 3.61 12.90
C ASN A 10 8.23 2.63 11.93
N PHE A 11 7.17 3.05 11.23
CA PHE A 11 6.58 2.24 10.16
C PHE A 11 7.56 1.96 9.03
N SER A 12 8.33 2.97 8.61
CA SER A 12 9.35 2.80 7.57
C SER A 12 10.40 1.75 7.97
N ILE A 13 10.85 1.78 9.23
CA ILE A 13 11.78 0.78 9.78
C ILE A 13 11.15 -0.62 9.79
N LEU A 14 9.87 -0.75 10.19
CA LEU A 14 9.16 -2.03 10.15
C LEU A 14 9.12 -2.63 8.73
N TYR A 15 8.85 -1.81 7.72
CA TYR A 15 8.86 -2.23 6.31
C TYR A 15 10.24 -2.70 5.86
N ILE A 16 11.31 -2.00 6.28
CA ILE A 16 12.70 -2.42 6.00
C ILE A 16 12.99 -3.77 6.65
N ILE A 17 12.60 -3.96 7.92
CA ILE A 17 12.81 -5.23 8.63
C ILE A 17 12.09 -6.37 7.91
N LEU A 18 10.82 -6.19 7.55
CA LEU A 18 10.07 -7.18 6.78
C LEU A 18 10.73 -7.47 5.43
N GLY A 19 11.19 -6.44 4.72
CA GLY A 19 11.94 -6.59 3.47
C GLY A 19 13.21 -7.44 3.65
N ILE A 20 14.00 -7.19 4.71
CA ILE A 20 15.20 -7.98 5.02
C ILE A 20 14.83 -9.43 5.36
N VAL A 21 13.76 -9.66 6.12
CA VAL A 21 13.29 -11.02 6.43
C VAL A 21 12.90 -11.78 5.16
N PHE A 22 12.17 -11.13 4.23
CA PHE A 22 11.85 -11.77 2.96
C PHE A 22 13.09 -11.97 2.07
N LEU A 23 14.06 -11.05 2.13
CA LEU A 23 15.32 -11.18 1.42
C LEU A 23 16.14 -12.37 1.95
N THR A 24 16.17 -12.63 3.26
CA THR A 24 16.85 -13.81 3.81
C THR A 24 16.11 -15.10 3.50
N LEU A 25 14.77 -15.11 3.61
CA LEU A 25 13.94 -16.25 3.22
C LEU A 25 14.13 -16.61 1.74
N MET A 26 14.30 -15.62 0.86
CA MET A 26 14.60 -15.85 -0.55
C MET A 26 15.85 -16.71 -0.74
N PHE A 27 16.92 -16.50 0.04
CA PHE A 27 18.14 -17.31 -0.05
C PHE A 27 17.98 -18.72 0.55
N ILE A 28 17.11 -18.89 1.55
CA ILE A 28 16.86 -20.20 2.18
C ILE A 28 16.00 -21.10 1.28
N PHE A 29 15.08 -20.51 0.52
CA PHE A 29 14.13 -21.22 -0.34
C PHE A 29 14.49 -21.12 -1.83
N ASP A 30 15.78 -21.20 -2.18
CA ASP A 30 16.27 -21.25 -3.56
C ASP A 30 15.67 -20.19 -4.50
N PHE A 31 15.67 -18.93 -4.07
CA PHE A 31 15.16 -17.79 -4.84
C PHE A 31 13.68 -17.91 -5.23
N HIS A 32 12.85 -18.46 -4.34
CA HIS A 32 11.42 -18.58 -4.61
C HIS A 32 10.80 -17.20 -5.01
N PRO A 33 10.07 -17.11 -6.15
CA PRO A 33 9.60 -15.84 -6.73
C PRO A 33 8.76 -14.98 -5.78
N VAL A 34 8.01 -15.62 -4.88
CA VAL A 34 7.18 -14.93 -3.87
C VAL A 34 8.05 -14.10 -2.92
N PHE A 35 9.17 -14.64 -2.44
CA PHE A 35 10.05 -13.92 -1.52
C PHE A 35 10.83 -12.81 -2.23
N ILE A 36 11.19 -13.02 -3.51
CA ILE A 36 11.72 -11.96 -4.37
C ILE A 36 10.72 -10.80 -4.45
N GLY A 37 9.46 -11.11 -4.80
CA GLY A 37 8.41 -10.11 -4.95
C GLY A 37 8.12 -9.35 -3.66
N LEU A 38 8.04 -10.04 -2.52
CA LEU A 38 7.80 -9.42 -1.22
C LEU A 38 8.99 -8.55 -0.79
N SER A 39 10.23 -9.05 -0.92
CA SER A 39 11.43 -8.26 -0.63
C SER A 39 11.48 -7.00 -1.51
N ALA A 40 11.26 -7.16 -2.82
CA ALA A 40 11.23 -6.05 -3.77
C ALA A 40 10.08 -5.06 -3.52
N ALA A 41 8.99 -5.47 -2.86
CA ALA A 41 7.91 -4.56 -2.48
C ALA A 41 8.22 -3.82 -1.17
N PHE A 42 8.58 -4.53 -0.10
CA PHE A 42 8.70 -3.96 1.24
C PHE A 42 9.98 -3.14 1.43
N LEU A 43 11.11 -3.62 0.92
CA LEU A 43 12.43 -3.05 1.19
C LEU A 43 12.61 -1.65 0.55
N PRO A 44 12.38 -1.45 -0.77
CA PRO A 44 12.49 -0.11 -1.35
C PRO A 44 11.39 0.84 -0.85
N THR A 45 10.18 0.34 -0.57
CA THR A 45 9.10 1.16 0.03
C THR A 45 9.51 1.70 1.41
N GLY A 46 10.06 0.85 2.28
CA GLY A 46 10.54 1.26 3.59
C GLY A 46 11.68 2.27 3.51
N ILE A 47 12.65 2.06 2.60
CA ILE A 47 13.76 3.02 2.37
C ILE A 47 13.23 4.37 1.87
N LEU A 48 12.36 4.37 0.85
CA LEU A 48 11.80 5.59 0.28
C LEU A 48 11.00 6.39 1.31
N LEU A 49 10.19 5.72 2.13
CA LEU A 49 9.45 6.36 3.22
C LEU A 49 10.42 6.95 4.24
N LEU A 50 11.44 6.19 4.66
CA LEU A 50 12.43 6.65 5.62
C LEU A 50 13.15 7.90 5.14
N ILE A 51 13.60 7.92 3.88
CA ILE A 51 14.25 9.08 3.25
C ILE A 51 13.28 10.27 3.21
N THR A 52 12.04 10.04 2.76
CA THR A 52 11.02 11.09 2.63
C THR A 52 10.73 11.76 3.96
N TYR A 53 10.55 10.98 5.04
CA TYR A 53 10.27 11.54 6.36
C TYR A 53 11.52 12.12 7.03
N ALA A 54 12.72 11.56 6.81
CA ALA A 54 13.96 12.11 7.34
C ALA A 54 14.30 13.48 6.72
N ILE A 55 14.13 13.62 5.40
CA ILE A 55 14.35 14.90 4.69
C ILE A 55 13.19 15.86 4.97
N GLY A 56 11.95 15.38 4.86
CA GLY A 56 10.74 16.18 5.02
C GLY A 56 10.56 16.78 6.42
N ASN A 57 11.09 16.14 7.46
CA ASN A 57 11.05 16.67 8.83
C ASN A 57 11.77 18.02 8.99
N LYS A 58 12.66 18.41 8.05
CA LYS A 58 13.29 19.73 8.03
C LYS A 58 12.39 20.82 7.45
N ASN A 59 11.33 20.46 6.72
CA ASN A 59 10.40 21.39 6.09
C ASN A 59 9.12 21.55 6.92
N LYS A 60 8.90 22.74 7.48
CA LYS A 60 7.74 23.06 8.33
C LYS A 60 6.39 22.82 7.62
N ASP A 61 6.31 23.06 6.31
CA ASP A 61 5.07 22.84 5.55
C ASP A 61 4.78 21.36 5.34
N PHE A 62 5.83 20.56 5.18
CA PHE A 62 5.69 19.10 5.12
C PHE A 62 5.21 18.56 6.47
N VAL A 63 5.80 19.02 7.58
CA VAL A 63 5.38 18.62 8.93
C VAL A 63 3.91 18.96 9.17
N LYS A 64 3.49 20.19 8.85
CA LYS A 64 2.08 20.60 8.95
C LYS A 64 1.16 19.75 8.08
N LYS A 65 1.57 19.42 6.85
CA LYS A 65 0.77 18.53 5.98
C LYS A 65 0.62 17.11 6.52
N VAL A 66 1.64 16.59 7.21
CA VAL A 66 1.58 15.26 7.84
C VAL A 66 0.67 15.29 9.07
N GLU A 67 0.72 16.37 9.87
CA GLU A 67 -0.20 16.59 10.98
C GLU A 67 -1.64 16.76 10.49
N ASN A 68 -1.87 17.63 9.50
CA ASN A 68 -3.21 17.88 8.95
C ASN A 68 -3.77 16.66 8.19
N LYS A 69 -2.94 15.69 7.78
CA LYS A 69 -3.44 14.40 7.26
C LYS A 69 -4.08 13.54 8.36
N GLU A 70 -3.70 13.75 9.62
CA GLU A 70 -4.36 13.18 10.79
C GLU A 70 -5.61 14.00 11.20
N ASP A 71 -5.91 15.14 10.54
CA ASP A 71 -7.18 15.84 10.75
C ASP A 71 -8.35 15.00 10.23
N GLU A 72 -9.50 15.13 10.89
CA GLU A 72 -10.72 14.35 10.68
C GLU A 72 -11.13 14.23 9.20
N ARG A 73 -10.88 15.26 8.39
CA ARG A 73 -11.17 15.24 6.94
C ARG A 73 -10.26 14.28 6.17
N GLY A 74 -8.97 14.24 6.48
CA GLY A 74 -8.03 13.33 5.84
C GLY A 74 -8.37 11.87 6.15
N VAL A 75 -8.70 11.59 7.42
CA VAL A 75 -9.17 10.29 7.87
C VAL A 75 -10.48 9.92 7.18
N MET A 76 -11.47 10.82 7.17
CA MET A 76 -12.75 10.59 6.49
C MET A 76 -12.58 10.28 5.00
N ILE A 77 -11.75 11.05 4.28
CA ILE A 77 -11.48 10.82 2.85
C ILE A 77 -10.85 9.44 2.65
N ASN A 78 -9.91 9.06 3.51
CA ASN A 78 -9.19 7.80 3.42
C ASN A 78 -10.11 6.60 3.70
N ASP A 79 -10.92 6.67 4.76
CA ASP A 79 -11.88 5.63 5.11
C ASP A 79 -12.93 5.45 4.01
N LYS A 80 -13.41 6.57 3.43
CA LYS A 80 -14.35 6.52 2.31
C LYS A 80 -13.69 5.90 1.09
N ALA A 81 -12.49 6.35 0.71
CA ALA A 81 -11.75 5.77 -0.41
C ALA A 81 -11.50 4.27 -0.22
N GLY A 82 -11.07 3.86 0.98
CA GLY A 82 -10.86 2.46 1.34
C GLY A 82 -12.14 1.63 1.26
N TYR A 83 -13.25 2.12 1.81
CA TYR A 83 -14.54 1.44 1.75
C TYR A 83 -15.00 1.19 0.32
N TYR A 84 -15.02 2.24 -0.52
CA TYR A 84 -15.44 2.09 -1.92
C TYR A 84 -14.47 1.22 -2.72
N ALA A 85 -13.17 1.37 -2.50
CA ALA A 85 -12.17 0.53 -3.18
C ALA A 85 -12.31 -0.95 -2.83
N PHE A 86 -12.54 -1.25 -1.55
CA PHE A 86 -12.76 -2.62 -1.09
C PHE A 86 -13.99 -3.23 -1.75
N TRP A 87 -15.14 -2.58 -1.70
CA TRP A 87 -16.37 -3.13 -2.28
C TRP A 87 -16.29 -3.26 -3.79
N THR A 88 -15.74 -2.26 -4.49
CA THR A 88 -15.58 -2.33 -5.96
C THR A 88 -14.64 -3.48 -6.34
N THR A 89 -13.52 -3.65 -5.64
CA THR A 89 -12.58 -4.75 -5.91
C THR A 89 -13.19 -6.10 -5.54
N PHE A 90 -13.93 -6.19 -4.44
CA PHE A 90 -14.64 -7.40 -4.03
C PHE A 90 -15.62 -7.86 -5.11
N TRP A 91 -16.48 -6.95 -5.61
CA TRP A 91 -17.43 -7.28 -6.67
C TRP A 91 -16.75 -7.66 -7.97
N LEU A 92 -15.64 -7.01 -8.30
CA LEU A 92 -14.84 -7.34 -9.48
C LEU A 92 -14.26 -8.75 -9.39
N VAL A 93 -13.69 -9.11 -8.24
CA VAL A 93 -13.11 -10.45 -8.00
C VAL A 93 -14.21 -11.51 -7.98
N PHE A 94 -15.36 -11.22 -7.35
CA PHE A 94 -16.51 -12.11 -7.35
C PHE A 94 -17.03 -12.40 -8.77
N ALA A 95 -17.11 -11.37 -9.62
CA ALA A 95 -17.50 -11.52 -11.02
C ALA A 95 -16.49 -12.35 -11.80
N LEU A 96 -15.18 -12.10 -11.63
CA LEU A 96 -14.13 -12.89 -12.29
C LEU A 96 -14.10 -14.33 -11.82
N PHE A 97 -14.29 -14.58 -10.52
CA PHE A 97 -14.38 -15.91 -9.97
C PHE A 97 -15.60 -16.66 -10.53
N SER A 98 -16.73 -15.98 -10.68
CA SER A 98 -17.93 -16.57 -11.32
C SER A 98 -17.71 -16.85 -12.82
N LEU A 99 -16.95 -16.00 -13.51
CA LEU A 99 -16.58 -16.19 -14.91
C LEU A 99 -15.54 -17.30 -15.12
N HIS A 100 -14.81 -17.70 -14.09
CA HIS A 100 -13.83 -18.78 -14.18
C HIS A 100 -14.45 -20.11 -14.63
N TYR A 101 -15.73 -20.36 -14.34
CA TYR A 101 -16.45 -21.53 -14.83
C TYR A 101 -16.65 -21.54 -16.35
N PHE A 102 -16.50 -20.40 -17.02
CA PHE A 102 -16.67 -20.25 -18.46
C PHE A 102 -15.35 -19.98 -19.19
N ILE A 103 -14.34 -19.49 -18.46
CA ILE A 103 -13.05 -19.10 -19.01
C ILE A 103 -11.94 -19.58 -18.08
N ASP A 104 -11.03 -20.39 -18.61
CA ASP A 104 -9.87 -20.87 -17.87
C ASP A 104 -8.89 -19.73 -17.60
N PHE A 105 -8.80 -19.35 -16.34
CA PHE A 105 -7.78 -18.44 -15.82
C PHE A 105 -7.07 -19.11 -14.64
N THR A 106 -5.77 -18.86 -14.49
CA THR A 106 -5.04 -19.38 -13.33
C THR A 106 -5.36 -18.57 -12.08
N LEU A 107 -5.37 -19.23 -10.91
CA LEU A 107 -5.54 -18.55 -9.62
C LEU A 107 -4.48 -17.46 -9.40
N VAL A 108 -3.26 -17.68 -9.88
CA VAL A 108 -2.16 -16.70 -9.83
C VAL A 108 -2.54 -15.41 -10.56
N PHE A 109 -3.14 -15.51 -11.75
CA PHE A 109 -3.60 -14.34 -12.50
C PHE A 109 -4.68 -13.56 -11.74
N LEU A 110 -5.62 -14.27 -11.11
CA LEU A 110 -6.68 -13.68 -10.29
C LEU A 110 -6.14 -12.90 -9.09
N PHE A 111 -5.14 -13.45 -8.38
CA PHE A 111 -4.48 -12.77 -7.26
C PHE A 111 -3.69 -11.54 -7.72
N LEU A 112 -2.97 -11.64 -8.84
CA LEU A 112 -2.20 -10.52 -9.39
C LEU A 112 -3.12 -9.36 -9.78
N LEU A 113 -4.24 -9.69 -10.42
CA LEU A 113 -5.26 -8.74 -10.80
C LEU A 113 -5.92 -8.11 -9.57
N LEU A 114 -6.17 -8.86 -8.50
CA LEU A 114 -6.72 -8.36 -7.24
C LEU A 114 -5.78 -7.31 -6.59
N ILE A 115 -4.48 -7.60 -6.48
CA ILE A 115 -3.50 -6.69 -5.88
C ILE A 115 -3.38 -5.38 -6.70
N LEU A 116 -3.32 -5.50 -8.02
CA LEU A 116 -3.21 -4.34 -8.91
C LEU A 116 -4.49 -3.50 -8.91
N SER A 117 -5.64 -4.15 -9.10
CA SER A 117 -6.94 -3.46 -9.14
C SER A 117 -7.25 -2.75 -7.83
N MET A 118 -6.98 -3.38 -6.68
CA MET A 118 -7.19 -2.74 -5.37
C MET A 118 -6.39 -1.45 -5.24
N SER A 119 -5.12 -1.47 -5.65
CA SER A 119 -4.25 -0.28 -5.59
C SER A 119 -4.75 0.83 -6.51
N VAL A 120 -5.06 0.49 -7.77
CA VAL A 120 -5.54 1.45 -8.78
C VAL A 120 -6.89 2.07 -8.38
N ILE A 121 -7.84 1.24 -7.96
CA ILE A 121 -9.18 1.65 -7.57
C ILE A 121 -9.12 2.53 -6.30
N TYR A 122 -8.28 2.17 -5.33
CA TYR A 122 -8.06 2.99 -4.14
C TYR A 122 -7.54 4.38 -4.49
N PHE A 123 -6.49 4.50 -5.31
CA PHE A 123 -5.97 5.80 -5.72
C PHE A 123 -6.98 6.61 -6.53
N PHE A 124 -7.77 5.94 -7.37
CA PHE A 124 -8.88 6.58 -8.08
C PHE A 124 -9.88 7.22 -7.12
N TYR A 125 -10.38 6.48 -6.12
CA TYR A 125 -11.32 7.03 -5.14
C TYR A 125 -10.68 8.07 -4.23
N LEU A 126 -9.41 7.90 -3.85
CA LEU A 126 -8.68 8.87 -3.04
C LEU A 126 -8.59 10.22 -3.78
N ILE A 127 -8.22 10.22 -5.06
CA ILE A 127 -8.16 11.44 -5.88
C ILE A 127 -9.56 12.03 -6.07
N HIS A 128 -10.57 11.19 -6.32
CA HIS A 128 -11.95 11.64 -6.51
C HIS A 128 -12.49 12.35 -5.25
N PHE A 129 -12.36 11.72 -4.07
CA PHE A 129 -12.86 12.31 -2.82
C PHE A 129 -12.04 13.52 -2.37
N ASN A 130 -10.72 13.53 -2.61
CA ASN A 130 -9.89 14.69 -2.31
C ASN A 130 -10.19 15.91 -3.19
N ARG A 131 -10.77 15.71 -4.38
CA ARG A 131 -11.28 16.81 -5.22
C ARG A 131 -12.67 17.28 -4.81
N LYS A 132 -13.48 16.39 -4.23
CA LYS A 132 -14.89 16.64 -3.91
C LYS A 132 -15.06 17.31 -2.54
N PHE A 133 -14.28 16.89 -1.56
CA PHE A 133 -14.29 17.41 -0.20
C PHE A 133 -13.10 18.30 0.00
#